data_AF-A0A0J9VC18-F1
#
_entry.id   AF-A0A0J9VC18-F1
#
_cell.length_a   1.000
_cell.length_b   1.000
_cell.length_c   1.000
_cell.angle_alpha   90.00
_cell.angle_beta   90.00
_cell.angle_gamma   90.00
#
_symmetry.space_group_name_H-M   'P 1'
#
loop_
_entity.id
_entity.type
_entity.pdbx_description
1 polymer ?
#
loop_
_entity_poly.entity_id
_entity_poly.type
_entity_poly.pdbx_seq_one_letter_code
_entity_poly.pdbx_strand_id
1 'polypeptide(L)'
;MAAVQFARAARVSSIIAIASSKRHEYLKTLGATQSFDYNDTDVIEKVKSALQSTSGTIWAFDALGSPESQVLLKKAIPQHDRTVLASVLLGGDPEYKAIMGARHFDVEFELPGGQKVVWPKDMAAADRHWRGFRWAVENYGAPGGYVPAPVRVFEGSGEDAIKEVYNVKNMSTFGKLVLKHPLK
;
A
#
# COMPACT_ATOMS: atom_id res chain seq x y z
N MET A 1 1.50 -4.56 2.43
CA MET A 1 1.46 -5.14 3.80
C MET A 1 0.38 -4.49 4.66
N ALA A 2 0.51 -3.21 5.03
CA ALA A 2 -0.43 -2.57 5.97
C ALA A 2 -1.89 -2.65 5.50
N ALA A 3 -2.16 -2.35 4.22
CA ALA A 3 -3.50 -2.46 3.63
C ALA A 3 -4.12 -3.86 3.77
N VAL A 4 -3.33 -4.92 3.57
CA VAL A 4 -3.77 -6.32 3.74
C VAL A 4 -4.21 -6.58 5.19
N GLN A 5 -3.40 -6.15 6.16
CA GLN A 5 -3.68 -6.33 7.58
C GLN A 5 -4.90 -5.53 8.03
N PHE A 6 -5.05 -4.29 7.56
CA PHE A 6 -6.23 -3.48 7.85
C PHE A 6 -7.50 -4.06 7.22
N ALA A 7 -7.43 -4.58 5.98
CA ALA A 7 -8.56 -5.25 5.35
C ALA A 7 -8.95 -6.51 6.16
N ARG A 8 -7.97 -7.28 6.62
CA ARG A 8 -8.21 -8.45 7.48
C ARG A 8 -8.85 -8.05 8.82
N ALA A 9 -8.34 -7.01 9.47
CA ALA A 9 -8.90 -6.48 10.72
C ALA A 9 -10.33 -5.95 10.53
N ALA A 10 -10.62 -5.36 9.37
CA ALA A 10 -11.95 -4.93 8.96
C ALA A 10 -12.87 -6.07 8.51
N ARG A 11 -12.42 -7.33 8.60
CA ARG A 11 -13.16 -8.55 8.22
C ARG A 11 -13.56 -8.59 6.75
N VAL A 12 -12.76 -7.99 5.87
CA VAL A 12 -12.92 -8.17 4.42
C VAL A 12 -12.69 -9.66 4.11
N SER A 13 -13.65 -10.28 3.43
CA SER A 13 -13.67 -11.73 3.19
C SER A 13 -12.76 -12.19 2.06
N SER A 14 -12.52 -11.34 1.06
CA SER A 14 -11.62 -11.60 -0.07
C SER A 14 -10.58 -10.50 -0.17
N ILE A 15 -9.32 -10.85 0.07
CA ILE A 15 -8.18 -9.93 0.08
C ILE A 15 -7.15 -10.45 -0.93
N ILE A 16 -7.13 -9.83 -2.10
CA ILE A 16 -6.25 -10.21 -3.21
C ILE A 16 -5.02 -9.29 -3.19
N ALA A 17 -3.83 -9.86 -3.28
CA ALA A 17 -2.58 -9.12 -3.41
C ALA A 17 -1.87 -9.44 -4.73
N ILE A 18 -1.52 -8.40 -5.50
CA ILE A 18 -0.63 -8.53 -6.65
C ILE A 18 0.77 -8.14 -6.18
N ALA A 19 1.70 -9.10 -6.17
CA ALA A 19 3.06 -8.94 -5.64
C ALA A 19 3.97 -10.04 -6.17
N SER A 20 5.30 -9.86 -6.09
CA SER A 20 6.25 -10.92 -6.46
C SER A 20 5.94 -12.23 -5.73
N SER A 21 6.04 -13.36 -6.42
CA SER A 21 5.90 -14.72 -5.87
C SER A 21 6.66 -14.94 -4.57
N LYS A 22 7.85 -14.34 -4.44
CA LYS A 22 8.68 -14.35 -3.21
C LYS A 22 7.96 -13.82 -1.96
N ARG A 23 6.84 -13.10 -2.12
CA ARG A 23 6.06 -12.49 -1.04
C ARG A 23 4.70 -13.11 -0.84
N HIS A 24 4.27 -14.05 -1.68
CA HIS A 24 2.91 -14.60 -1.62
C HIS A 24 2.59 -15.25 -0.28
N GLU A 25 3.45 -16.16 0.20
CA GLU A 25 3.23 -16.83 1.49
C GLU A 25 3.26 -15.83 2.64
N TYR A 26 4.19 -14.89 2.62
CA TYR A 26 4.23 -13.84 3.64
C TYR A 26 2.97 -12.95 3.63
N LEU A 27 2.42 -12.61 2.47
CA LEU A 27 1.18 -11.82 2.41
C LEU A 27 -0.04 -12.61 2.89
N LYS A 28 -0.06 -13.94 2.68
CA LYS A 28 -1.11 -14.82 3.22
C LYS A 28 -1.08 -14.87 4.74
N THR A 29 0.10 -14.93 5.37
CA THR A 29 0.20 -14.88 6.85
C THR A 29 -0.30 -13.55 7.42
N LEU A 30 -0.25 -12.46 6.64
CA LEU A 30 -0.79 -11.15 7.01
C LEU A 30 -2.29 -10.99 6.74
N GLY A 31 -2.94 -11.98 6.10
CA GLY A 31 -4.37 -12.00 5.87
C GLY A 31 -4.81 -11.92 4.41
N ALA A 32 -3.90 -11.92 3.43
CA ALA A 32 -4.29 -12.09 2.03
C ALA A 32 -4.93 -13.47 1.83
N THR A 33 -6.06 -13.52 1.13
CA THR A 33 -6.73 -14.77 0.80
C THR A 33 -6.17 -15.38 -0.49
N GLN A 34 -5.73 -14.53 -1.41
CA GLN A 34 -5.09 -14.93 -2.67
C GLN A 34 -3.96 -13.95 -3.00
N SER A 35 -2.91 -14.46 -3.64
CA SER A 35 -1.77 -13.67 -4.11
C SER A 35 -1.42 -14.07 -5.55
N PHE A 36 -1.10 -13.09 -6.40
CA PHE A 36 -0.75 -13.29 -7.81
C PHE A 36 0.56 -12.58 -8.15
N ASP A 37 1.40 -13.20 -8.98
CA ASP A 37 2.70 -12.61 -9.37
C ASP A 37 2.49 -11.59 -10.49
N TYR A 38 2.96 -10.36 -10.29
CA TYR A 38 2.88 -9.33 -11.35
C TYR A 38 3.74 -9.67 -12.57
N ASN A 39 4.68 -10.61 -12.47
CA ASN A 39 5.48 -11.10 -13.59
C ASN A 39 4.77 -12.19 -14.41
N ASP A 40 3.64 -12.73 -13.92
CA ASP A 40 2.87 -13.70 -14.68
C ASP A 40 2.25 -13.01 -15.91
N THR A 41 2.45 -13.59 -17.09
CA THR A 41 1.92 -13.03 -18.36
C THR A 41 0.39 -12.97 -18.39
N ASP A 42 -0.28 -13.77 -17.58
CA ASP A 42 -1.73 -13.89 -17.44
C ASP A 42 -2.25 -13.33 -16.11
N VAL A 43 -1.45 -12.55 -15.35
CA VAL A 43 -1.83 -12.01 -14.03
C VAL A 43 -3.17 -11.27 -14.05
N ILE A 44 -3.41 -10.47 -15.11
CA ILE A 44 -4.64 -9.69 -15.27
C ILE A 44 -5.86 -10.62 -15.33
N GLU A 45 -5.80 -11.69 -16.11
CA GLU A 45 -6.92 -12.61 -16.30
C GLU A 45 -7.14 -13.49 -15.07
N LYS A 46 -6.07 -13.91 -14.39
CA LYS A 46 -6.14 -14.58 -13.09
C LYS A 46 -6.86 -13.73 -12.04
N VAL A 47 -6.48 -12.46 -11.91
CA VAL A 47 -7.07 -11.54 -10.93
C VAL A 47 -8.53 -11.23 -11.29
N LYS A 48 -8.84 -10.97 -12.56
CA LYS A 48 -10.23 -10.77 -13.00
C LYS A 48 -11.10 -11.96 -12.62
N SER A 49 -10.64 -13.17 -12.93
CA SER A 49 -11.35 -14.41 -12.64
C SER A 49 -11.61 -14.57 -11.13
N ALA A 50 -10.62 -14.23 -10.30
CA ALA A 50 -10.77 -14.24 -8.84
C ALA A 50 -11.76 -13.19 -8.31
N LEU A 51 -11.99 -12.11 -9.06
CA LEU A 51 -12.92 -11.03 -8.71
C LEU A 51 -14.33 -11.22 -9.29
N GLN A 52 -14.54 -12.11 -10.28
CA GLN A 52 -15.81 -12.25 -11.00
C GLN A 52 -17.03 -12.50 -10.10
N SER A 53 -16.87 -13.21 -8.99
CA SER A 53 -17.96 -13.53 -8.06
C SER A 53 -18.20 -12.48 -6.97
N THR A 54 -17.49 -11.34 -7.04
CA THR A 54 -17.65 -10.26 -6.05
C THR A 54 -18.98 -9.56 -6.26
N SER A 55 -19.87 -9.60 -5.27
CA SER A 55 -21.16 -8.88 -5.29
C SER A 55 -21.12 -7.53 -4.58
N GLY A 56 -20.11 -7.31 -3.72
CA GLY A 56 -19.91 -6.08 -2.96
C GLY A 56 -18.94 -5.11 -3.62
N THR A 57 -18.66 -3.98 -2.97
CA THR A 57 -17.69 -3.01 -3.50
C THR A 57 -16.30 -3.61 -3.66
N ILE A 58 -15.72 -3.46 -4.84
CA ILE A 58 -14.30 -3.75 -5.10
C ILE A 58 -13.49 -2.52 -4.68
N TRP A 59 -12.70 -2.66 -3.62
CA TRP A 59 -11.75 -1.64 -3.18
C TRP A 59 -10.36 -2.00 -3.71
N ALA A 60 -9.91 -1.27 -4.72
CA ALA A 60 -8.61 -1.49 -5.33
C ALA A 60 -7.63 -0.40 -4.90
N PHE A 61 -6.48 -0.82 -4.39
CA PHE A 61 -5.47 0.08 -3.85
C PHE A 61 -4.11 -0.16 -4.51
N ASP A 62 -3.63 0.83 -5.26
CA ASP A 62 -2.26 0.87 -5.76
C ASP A 62 -1.31 1.34 -4.65
N ALA A 63 -0.58 0.39 -4.09
CA ALA A 63 0.42 0.62 -3.06
C ALA A 63 1.85 0.78 -3.62
N LEU A 64 2.07 0.52 -4.92
CA LEU A 64 3.38 0.70 -5.54
C LEU A 64 3.59 2.15 -5.95
N GLY A 65 2.56 2.77 -6.53
CA GLY A 65 2.57 4.19 -6.85
C GLY A 65 3.34 4.52 -8.12
N SER A 66 3.20 3.72 -9.18
CA SER A 66 3.70 4.06 -10.51
C SER A 66 2.55 4.06 -11.54
N PRO A 67 2.70 4.77 -12.68
CA PRO A 67 1.71 4.69 -13.75
C PRO A 67 1.45 3.25 -14.22
N GLU A 68 2.50 2.42 -14.28
CA GLU A 68 2.40 1.03 -14.72
C GLU A 68 1.60 0.17 -13.73
N SER A 69 1.79 0.36 -12.41
CA SER A 69 0.97 -0.34 -11.42
C SER A 69 -0.50 0.08 -11.46
N GLN A 70 -0.79 1.36 -11.70
CA GLN A 70 -2.17 1.83 -11.86
C GLN A 70 -2.85 1.20 -13.08
N VAL A 71 -2.14 1.13 -14.21
CA VAL A 71 -2.66 0.49 -15.43
C VAL A 71 -2.90 -1.00 -15.20
N LEU A 72 -1.95 -1.70 -14.58
CA LEU A 72 -2.09 -3.12 -14.26
C LEU A 72 -3.29 -3.36 -13.35
N LEU A 73 -3.39 -2.64 -12.23
CA LEU A 73 -4.46 -2.80 -11.25
C LEU A 73 -5.83 -2.52 -11.87
N LYS A 74 -5.96 -1.44 -12.64
CA LYS A 74 -7.23 -1.07 -13.31
C LYS A 74 -7.66 -2.12 -14.32
N LYS A 75 -6.72 -2.63 -15.14
CA LYS A 75 -7.00 -3.70 -16.11
C LYS A 75 -7.40 -5.01 -15.44
N ALA A 76 -6.89 -5.28 -14.24
CA ALA A 76 -7.19 -6.50 -13.48
C ALA A 76 -8.59 -6.52 -12.83
N ILE A 77 -9.30 -5.39 -12.81
CA ILE A 77 -10.65 -5.30 -12.26
C ILE A 77 -11.66 -5.58 -13.38
N PRO A 78 -12.57 -6.57 -13.21
CA PRO A 78 -13.63 -6.81 -14.18
C PRO A 78 -14.64 -5.65 -14.18
N GLN A 79 -15.48 -5.57 -15.21
CA GLN A 79 -16.61 -4.64 -15.19
C GLN A 79 -17.48 -4.93 -13.96
N HIS A 80 -17.67 -3.92 -13.13
CA HIS A 80 -18.34 -4.06 -11.83
C HIS A 80 -18.99 -2.74 -11.42
N ASP A 81 -20.21 -2.80 -10.89
CA ASP A 81 -21.04 -1.61 -10.61
C ASP A 81 -20.46 -0.72 -9.51
N ARG A 82 -19.69 -1.30 -8.59
CA ARG A 82 -19.14 -0.61 -7.42
C ARG A 82 -17.65 -0.85 -7.29
N THR A 83 -16.88 0.03 -7.88
CA THR A 83 -15.41 -0.01 -7.82
C THR A 83 -14.88 1.30 -7.25
N VAL A 84 -13.96 1.20 -6.30
CA VAL A 84 -13.23 2.35 -5.77
C VAL A 84 -11.75 2.12 -5.98
N LEU A 85 -11.13 3.02 -6.75
CA LEU A 85 -9.70 3.03 -7.00
C LEU A 85 -9.03 4.04 -6.07
N ALA A 86 -7.95 3.63 -5.41
CA ALA A 86 -7.12 4.50 -4.57
C ALA A 86 -5.63 4.24 -4.83
N SER A 87 -4.79 5.27 -4.70
CA SER A 87 -3.36 5.16 -5.03
C SER A 87 -2.48 6.01 -4.11
N VAL A 88 -1.28 5.52 -3.82
CA VAL A 88 -0.20 6.29 -3.17
C VAL A 88 0.44 7.33 -4.10
N LEU A 89 0.34 7.14 -5.42
CA LEU A 89 0.82 8.10 -6.43
C LEU A 89 -0.09 9.33 -6.50
N LEU A 90 0.47 10.50 -6.16
CA LEU A 90 -0.16 11.79 -6.37
C LEU A 90 0.02 12.22 -7.83
N GLY A 91 -1.06 12.62 -8.50
CA GLY A 91 -1.01 13.09 -9.89
C GLY A 91 -0.92 11.98 -10.95
N GLY A 92 -1.27 10.73 -10.60
CA GLY A 92 -1.44 9.63 -11.56
C GLY A 92 -2.78 9.69 -12.31
N ASP A 93 -3.30 8.54 -12.73
CA ASP A 93 -4.62 8.41 -13.37
C ASP A 93 -5.71 9.09 -12.50
N PRO A 94 -6.50 10.04 -13.06
CA PRO A 94 -7.46 10.84 -12.30
C PRO A 94 -8.63 10.04 -11.73
N GLU A 95 -8.87 8.81 -12.20
CA GLU A 95 -9.88 7.92 -11.60
C GLU A 95 -9.46 7.39 -10.22
N TYR A 96 -8.16 7.42 -9.91
CA TYR A 96 -7.64 7.01 -8.62
C TYR A 96 -7.80 8.12 -7.58
N LYS A 97 -8.43 7.79 -6.47
CA LYS A 97 -8.44 8.66 -5.29
C LYS A 97 -7.04 8.71 -4.68
N ALA A 98 -6.50 9.91 -4.49
CA ALA A 98 -5.30 10.09 -3.69
C ALA A 98 -5.55 9.67 -2.24
N ILE A 99 -4.63 8.96 -1.61
CA ILE A 99 -4.72 8.55 -0.20
C ILE A 99 -4.31 9.64 0.79
N MET A 100 -4.44 10.92 0.41
CA MET A 100 -4.19 12.04 1.31
C MET A 100 -5.46 12.39 2.06
N GLY A 101 -5.34 12.71 3.36
CA GLY A 101 -6.44 13.18 4.19
C GLY A 101 -5.97 14.30 5.10
N ALA A 102 -6.86 15.25 5.37
CA ALA A 102 -6.60 16.38 6.24
C ALA A 102 -7.45 16.31 7.51
N ARG A 103 -6.88 16.74 8.63
CA ARG A 103 -7.54 16.78 9.94
C ARG A 103 -7.37 18.18 10.52
N HIS A 104 -8.44 18.72 11.12
CA HIS A 104 -8.49 20.04 11.77
C HIS A 104 -8.32 21.28 10.88
N PHE A 105 -7.55 21.19 9.80
CA PHE A 105 -7.32 22.25 8.83
C PHE A 105 -7.26 21.68 7.41
N ASP A 106 -7.48 22.53 6.42
CA ASP A 106 -7.35 22.17 5.01
C ASP A 106 -5.85 22.07 4.68
N VAL A 107 -5.47 21.07 3.89
CA VAL A 107 -4.10 20.92 3.39
C VAL A 107 -4.04 21.47 1.98
N GLU A 108 -3.25 22.51 1.79
CA GLU A 108 -3.11 23.19 0.51
C GLU A 108 -1.67 23.10 0.01
N PHE A 109 -1.50 22.75 -1.25
CA PHE A 109 -0.22 22.81 -1.95
C PHE A 109 -0.36 23.70 -3.18
N GLU A 110 0.59 24.61 -3.35
CA GLU A 110 0.78 25.35 -4.60
C GLU A 110 1.87 24.65 -5.41
N LEU A 111 1.49 24.16 -6.58
CA LEU A 111 2.38 23.47 -7.50
C LEU A 111 3.00 24.48 -8.49
N PRO A 112 4.13 24.12 -9.14
CA PRO A 112 4.70 24.92 -10.21
C PRO A 112 3.65 25.30 -11.27
N GLY A 113 3.63 26.57 -11.69
CA GLY A 113 2.62 27.09 -12.61
C GLY A 113 1.34 27.61 -11.95
N GLY A 114 1.29 27.69 -10.62
CA GLY A 114 0.19 28.32 -9.87
C GLY A 114 -1.03 27.40 -9.67
N GLN A 115 -0.94 26.12 -10.04
CA GLN A 115 -1.97 25.15 -9.76
C GLN A 115 -2.06 24.90 -8.25
N LYS A 116 -3.25 25.06 -7.67
CA LYS A 116 -3.50 24.74 -6.26
C LYS A 116 -4.20 23.40 -6.12
N VAL A 117 -3.71 22.58 -5.21
CA VAL A 117 -4.36 21.34 -4.80
C VAL A 117 -4.75 21.45 -3.33
N VAL A 118 -6.03 21.23 -3.06
CA VAL A 118 -6.61 21.38 -1.72
C VAL A 118 -7.24 20.06 -1.28
N TRP A 119 -6.85 19.58 -0.10
CA TRP A 119 -7.53 18.52 0.61
C TRP A 119 -8.26 19.11 1.81
N PRO A 120 -9.60 19.22 1.76
CA PRO A 120 -10.36 19.82 2.84
C PRO A 120 -10.28 18.96 4.11
N LYS A 121 -10.37 19.61 5.26
CA LYS A 121 -10.51 18.92 6.54
C LYS A 121 -11.76 18.05 6.52
N ASP A 122 -11.60 16.79 6.89
CA ASP A 122 -12.73 15.87 7.08
C ASP A 122 -12.56 15.18 8.42
N MET A 123 -13.28 15.69 9.42
CA MET A 123 -13.23 15.16 10.78
C MET A 123 -13.78 13.74 10.86
N ALA A 124 -14.80 13.42 10.05
CA ALA A 124 -15.38 12.07 10.03
C ALA A 124 -14.40 11.05 9.41
N ALA A 125 -13.71 11.42 8.33
CA ALA A 125 -12.62 10.61 7.79
C ALA A 125 -11.45 10.49 8.76
N ALA A 126 -11.05 11.58 9.40
CA ALA A 126 -10.00 11.57 10.41
C ALA A 126 -10.31 10.60 11.56
N ASP A 127 -11.56 10.59 12.05
CA ASP A 127 -11.98 9.66 13.10
C ASP A 127 -11.96 8.19 12.63
N ARG A 128 -12.32 7.92 11.36
CA ARG A 128 -12.19 6.58 10.76
C ARG A 128 -10.73 6.16 10.70
N HIS A 129 -9.84 7.03 10.21
CA HIS A 129 -8.41 6.78 10.13
C HIS A 129 -7.79 6.58 11.51
N TRP A 130 -8.21 7.37 12.50
CA TRP A 130 -7.73 7.27 13.88
C TRP A 130 -8.06 5.92 14.51
N ARG A 131 -9.24 5.34 14.24
CA ARG A 131 -9.57 3.99 14.70
C ARG A 131 -8.64 2.93 14.09
N GLY A 132 -8.35 3.01 12.80
CA GLY A 132 -7.40 2.11 12.15
C GLY A 132 -5.99 2.24 12.73
N PHE A 133 -5.51 3.48 12.90
CA PHE A 133 -4.22 3.76 13.51
C PHE A 133 -4.13 3.21 14.94
N ARG A 134 -5.14 3.48 15.78
CA ARG A 134 -5.18 2.95 17.16
C ARG A 134 -5.18 1.42 17.18
N TRP A 135 -5.95 0.77 16.31
CA TRP A 135 -5.91 -0.68 16.21
C TRP A 135 -4.50 -1.19 15.91
N ALA A 136 -3.76 -0.57 14.98
CA ALA A 136 -2.39 -0.98 14.67
C ALA A 136 -1.43 -0.79 15.85
N VAL A 137 -1.57 0.30 16.61
CA VAL A 137 -0.76 0.57 17.81
C VAL A 137 -1.09 -0.41 18.93
N GLU A 138 -2.38 -0.61 19.23
CA GLU A 138 -2.88 -1.48 20.30
C GLU A 138 -2.56 -2.97 20.02
N ASN A 139 -2.41 -3.35 18.76
CA ASN A 139 -2.07 -4.73 18.35
C ASN A 139 -0.62 -4.87 17.89
N TYR A 140 0.23 -3.86 18.10
CA TYR A 140 1.61 -3.88 17.64
C TYR A 140 2.42 -4.96 18.36
N GLY A 141 2.97 -5.91 17.61
CA GLY A 141 3.82 -6.99 18.17
C GLY A 141 3.06 -8.10 18.92
N ALA A 142 1.73 -8.02 19.04
CA ALA A 142 0.91 -9.08 19.61
C ALA A 142 0.87 -10.30 18.67
N PRO A 143 0.76 -11.54 19.18
CA PRO A 143 0.55 -12.73 18.35
C PRO A 143 -0.71 -12.58 17.48
N GLY A 144 -0.55 -12.67 16.16
CA GLY A 144 -1.66 -12.45 15.21
C GLY A 144 -2.14 -10.99 15.10
N GLY A 145 -1.43 -10.04 15.74
CA GLY A 145 -1.69 -8.61 15.68
C GLY A 145 -1.02 -7.93 14.48
N TYR A 146 -0.82 -6.61 14.59
CA TYR A 146 -0.20 -5.82 13.53
C TYR A 146 1.31 -6.11 13.43
N VAL A 147 1.73 -6.53 12.25
CA VAL A 147 3.11 -6.83 11.89
C VAL A 147 3.67 -5.66 11.06
N PRO A 148 4.67 -4.91 11.58
CA PRO A 148 5.32 -3.85 10.83
C PRO A 148 6.14 -4.41 9.66
N ALA A 149 6.51 -3.55 8.70
CA ALA A 149 7.49 -3.92 7.67
C ALA A 149 8.80 -4.38 8.34
N PRO A 150 9.43 -5.47 7.86
CA PRO A 150 10.71 -5.92 8.40
C PRO A 150 11.72 -4.78 8.40
N VAL A 151 12.41 -4.59 9.52
CA VAL A 151 13.46 -3.58 9.66
C VAL A 151 14.80 -4.29 9.72
N ARG A 152 15.72 -3.88 8.86
CA ARG A 152 17.11 -4.30 8.91
C ARG A 152 17.96 -3.11 9.33
N VAL A 153 18.70 -3.29 10.42
CA VAL A 153 19.71 -2.32 10.86
C VAL A 153 21.02 -2.68 10.18
N PHE A 154 21.61 -1.72 9.47
CA PHE A 154 22.95 -1.84 8.92
C PHE A 154 23.94 -1.11 9.85
N GLU A 155 25.02 -1.82 10.20
CA GLU A 155 26.15 -1.29 10.96
C GLU A 155 27.41 -1.49 10.12
N GLY A 156 28.11 -0.42 9.80
CA GLY A 156 29.30 -0.46 8.92
C GLY A 156 29.86 0.93 8.65
N SER A 157 30.80 1.00 7.71
CA SER A 157 31.38 2.26 7.24
C SER A 157 30.34 3.15 6.53
N GLY A 158 30.63 4.44 6.41
CA GLY A 158 29.79 5.35 5.64
C GLY A 158 29.74 4.97 4.16
N GLU A 159 30.85 4.50 3.61
CA GLU A 159 30.97 4.02 2.23
C GLU A 159 30.05 2.82 1.97
N ASP A 160 30.01 1.85 2.89
CA ASP A 160 29.14 0.68 2.74
C ASP A 160 27.68 1.03 3.00
N ALA A 161 27.39 1.96 3.91
CA ALA A 161 26.04 2.49 4.12
C ALA A 161 25.48 3.14 2.83
N ILE A 162 26.31 3.86 2.07
CA ILE A 162 25.93 4.42 0.77
C ILE A 162 25.59 3.31 -0.23
N LYS A 163 26.36 2.22 -0.29
CA LYS A 163 26.04 1.07 -1.17
C LYS A 163 24.68 0.46 -0.81
N GLU A 164 24.38 0.36 0.48
CA GLU A 164 23.09 -0.13 0.96
C GLU A 164 21.92 0.77 0.54
N VAL A 165 22.11 2.09 0.51
CA VAL A 165 21.10 3.03 -0.01
C VAL A 165 20.83 2.79 -1.50
N TYR A 166 21.88 2.56 -2.31
CA TYR A 166 21.70 2.23 -3.73
C TYR A 166 21.00 0.88 -3.94
N ASN A 167 21.25 -0.11 -3.08
CA ASN A 167 20.53 -1.38 -3.11
C ASN A 167 19.02 -1.18 -2.85
N VAL A 168 18.67 -0.32 -1.90
CA VAL A 168 17.26 0.04 -1.61
C VAL A 168 16.60 0.74 -2.79
N LYS A 169 17.31 1.65 -3.47
CA LYS A 169 16.82 2.32 -4.69
C LYS A 169 16.41 1.31 -5.77
N ASN A 170 17.18 0.22 -5.91
CA ASN A 170 16.91 -0.84 -6.88
C ASN A 170 15.85 -1.85 -6.40
N MET A 171 15.19 -1.60 -5.26
CA MET A 171 14.18 -2.46 -4.65
C MET A 171 14.65 -3.92 -4.45
N SER A 172 15.96 -4.14 -4.29
CA SER A 172 16.54 -5.48 -4.21
C SER A 172 16.24 -6.18 -2.88
N THR A 173 16.01 -5.39 -1.82
CA THR A 173 15.72 -5.87 -0.47
C THR A 173 14.34 -5.41 -0.04
N PHE A 174 13.58 -6.33 0.55
CA PHE A 174 12.26 -6.03 1.11
C PHE A 174 12.37 -5.55 2.55
N GLY A 175 11.61 -4.51 2.88
CA GLY A 175 11.54 -3.95 4.22
C GLY A 175 12.17 -2.56 4.29
N LYS A 176 12.46 -2.13 5.51
CA LYS A 176 13.09 -0.84 5.80
C LYS A 176 14.56 -1.06 6.14
N LEU A 177 15.42 -0.25 5.54
CA LEU A 177 16.82 -0.13 5.93
C LEU A 177 16.94 0.99 6.97
N VAL A 178 17.58 0.69 8.09
CA VAL A 178 17.99 1.68 9.09
C VAL A 178 19.51 1.68 9.12
N LEU A 179 20.09 2.84 8.82
CA LEU A 179 21.54 3.05 8.95
C LEU A 179 21.83 3.48 10.38
N LYS A 180 22.56 2.67 11.14
CA LYS A 180 22.98 3.05 12.48
C LYS A 180 24.04 4.14 12.38
N HIS A 181 23.78 5.28 13.02
CA HIS A 181 24.77 6.35 13.08
C HIS A 181 26.02 5.86 13.83
N PRO A 182 27.24 6.14 13.35
CA PRO A 182 28.48 5.69 14.01
C PRO A 182 28.78 6.41 15.34
N LEU A 183 28.03 7.48 15.66
CA LEU A 183 28.13 8.19 16.93
C LEU A 183 27.19 7.51 17.94
N LYS A 184 27.76 7.05 19.07
CA LYS A 184 27.02 6.56 20.23
C LYS A 184 26.64 7.72 21.15
#